data_AF-A0A941TXM0-F1
#
_entry.id   AF-A0A941TXM0-F1
#
_cell.length_a   1.000
_cell.length_b   1.000
_cell.length_c   1.000
_cell.angle_alpha   90.00
_cell.angle_beta   90.00
_cell.angle_gamma   90.00
#
_symmetry.space_group_name_H-M   'P 1'
#
loop_
_entity.id
_entity.type
_entity.pdbx_description
1 polymer ?
#
loop_
_entity_poly.entity_id
_entity_poly.type
_entity_poly.pdbx_seq_one_letter_code
_entity_poly.pdbx_strand_id
1 'polypeptide(L)' 'MTITTLSSRELNQDVTRAKKAARNGPVFITDRGKPAHVLLSFEHYQRLTRQRRNIADALAMPGIAGI' A
#
# COMPACT_ATOMS: atom_id res chain seq x y z
N MET A 1 -1.33 -8.29 -11.68
CA MET A 1 -0.93 -7.01 -11.04
C MET A 1 0.23 -6.44 -11.82
N THR A 2 0.11 -5.25 -12.39
CA THR A 2 1.21 -4.58 -13.10
C THR A 2 1.90 -3.61 -12.15
N ILE A 3 3.18 -3.80 -11.90
CA ILE A 3 4.00 -2.84 -11.15
C ILE A 3 4.45 -1.77 -12.13
N THR A 4 4.13 -0.51 -11.81
CA THR A 4 4.58 0.64 -12.61
C THR A 4 5.66 1.38 -11.86
N THR A 5 6.69 1.84 -12.55
CA THR A 5 7.71 2.72 -11.96
C THR A 5 7.69 4.05 -12.69
N LEU A 6 7.69 5.14 -11.93
CA LEU A 6 7.76 6.51 -12.42
C LEU A 6 8.87 7.24 -11.68
N SER A 7 9.50 8.21 -12.32
CA SER A 7 10.28 9.22 -11.61
C SER A 7 9.37 10.24 -10.93
N SER A 8 9.90 10.96 -9.94
CA SER A 8 9.21 12.12 -9.35
C SER A 8 8.81 13.16 -10.41
N ARG A 9 9.62 13.32 -11.47
CA ARG A 9 9.31 14.23 -12.58
C ARG A 9 8.12 13.75 -13.41
N GLU A 10 8.07 12.47 -13.75
CA GLU A 10 6.94 11.88 -14.49
C GLU A 10 5.65 11.93 -13.69
N LEU A 11 5.72 11.68 -12.37
CA LEU A 11 4.56 11.85 -11.48
C LEU A 11 4.04 13.29 -11.53
N ASN A 12 4.92 14.27 -11.37
CA ASN A 12 4.54 15.69 -11.37
C ASN A 12 4.00 16.16 -12.72
N GLN A 13 4.48 15.57 -13.82
CA GLN A 13 4.01 15.89 -15.16
C GLN A 13 2.64 15.28 -15.46
N ASP A 14 2.34 14.07 -14.96
CA ASP A 14 1.06 13.39 -15.19
C ASP A 14 0.60 12.58 -13.96
N VAL A 15 0.09 13.30 -12.96
CA VAL A 15 -0.49 12.72 -11.74
C VAL A 15 -1.70 11.84 -12.07
N THR A 16 -2.47 12.17 -13.10
CA THR A 16 -3.68 11.44 -13.48
C THR A 16 -3.34 10.05 -13.99
N ARG A 17 -2.31 9.90 -14.82
CA ARG A 17 -1.80 8.60 -15.25
C ARG A 17 -1.30 7.77 -14.07
N ALA A 18 -0.57 8.38 -13.14
CA ALA A 18 -0.10 7.68 -11.94
C ALA A 18 -1.28 7.14 -11.10
N LYS A 19 -2.32 7.94 -10.88
CA LYS A 19 -3.56 7.52 -10.18
C LYS A 19 -4.29 6.40 -10.92
N LYS A 20 -4.37 6.45 -12.25
CA LYS A 20 -4.97 5.38 -13.07
C LYS A 20 -4.16 4.08 -12.95
N ALA A 21 -2.83 4.16 -13.05
CA ALA A 21 -1.94 3.01 -12.88
C ALA A 21 -2.07 2.39 -11.47
N ALA A 22 -2.22 3.22 -10.44
CA ALA A 22 -2.42 2.79 -9.05
C ALA A 22 -3.68 1.93 -8.81
N ARG A 23 -4.65 1.94 -9.74
CA ARG A 23 -5.81 1.05 -9.71
C ARG A 23 -5.46 -0.39 -10.08
N ASN A 24 -4.43 -0.60 -10.90
CA ASN A 24 -4.02 -1.90 -11.42
C ASN A 24 -2.87 -2.54 -10.64
N GLY A 25 -2.19 -1.77 -9.79
CA GLY A 25 -1.07 -2.23 -8.97
C GLY A 25 -0.31 -1.06 -8.32
N PRO A 26 0.72 -1.34 -7.51
CA PRO A 26 1.56 -0.30 -6.93
C PRO A 26 2.32 0.49 -7.99
N VAL A 27 2.42 1.80 -7.77
CA VAL A 27 3.28 2.68 -8.57
C VAL A 27 4.46 3.11 -7.70
N PHE A 28 5.66 2.66 -8.07
CA PHE A 28 6.89 3.08 -7.42
C PHE A 28 7.33 4.42 -7.97
N ILE A 29 7.62 5.36 -7.09
CA ILE A 29 8.15 6.68 -7.44
C ILE A 29 9.61 6.71 -7.06
N THR A 30 10.46 7.02 -8.04
CA THR A 30 11.90 7.06 -7.88
C THR A 30 12.41 8.49 -7.78
N ASP A 31 13.39 8.68 -6.91
CA ASP A 31 14.27 9.85 -6.91
C ASP A 31 15.69 9.39 -7.24
N ARG A 32 16.34 10.07 -8.18
CA ARG A 32 17.70 9.74 -8.67
C ARG A 32 17.91 8.24 -8.95
N GLY A 33 16.90 7.59 -9.53
CA GLY A 33 16.95 6.16 -9.91
C GLY A 33 16.68 5.17 -8.78
N LYS A 34 16.40 5.63 -7.55
CA LYS A 34 16.07 4.78 -6.40
C LYS A 34 14.62 4.95 -5.99
N PRO A 35 13.86 3.86 -5.71
CA PRO A 35 12.53 3.97 -5.16
C PRO A 35 12.53 4.76 -3.84
N ALA A 36 11.70 5.80 -3.77
CA ALA A 36 11.58 6.67 -2.60
C ALA A 36 10.16 6.62 -2.02
N HIS A 37 9.14 6.51 -2.88
CA HIS A 37 7.73 6.44 -2.47
C HIS A 37 6.96 5.38 -3.27
N VAL A 38 5.78 5.01 -2.76
CA VAL A 38 4.83 4.15 -3.47
C VAL A 38 3.46 4.79 -3.41
N LEU A 39 2.77 4.88 -4.55
CA LEU A 39 1.37 5.28 -4.64
C LEU A 39 0.50 4.02 -4.77
N LEU A 40 -0.54 3.96 -3.94
CA LEU A 40 -1.54 2.91 -3.94
C LEU A 40 -2.94 3.51 -4.03
N SER A 41 -3.88 2.74 -4.59
CA SER A 41 -5.29 3.00 -4.33
C SER A 41 -5.56 2.84 -2.83
N PHE A 42 -6.52 3.60 -2.31
CA PHE A 42 -6.88 3.50 -0.90
C PHE A 42 -7.36 2.09 -0.54
N GLU A 43 -8.08 1.42 -1.43
CA GLU A 43 -8.50 0.03 -1.25
C GLU A 43 -7.30 -0.93 -1.06
N HIS A 44 -6.26 -0.82 -1.91
CA HIS A 44 -5.05 -1.62 -1.74
C HIS A 44 -4.33 -1.30 -0.43
N TYR A 45 -4.24 -0.02 -0.06
CA TYR A 45 -3.70 0.39 1.22
C TYR A 45 -4.50 -0.20 2.40
N GLN A 46 -5.83 -0.20 2.34
CA GLN A 46 -6.69 -0.79 3.36
C GLN A 46 -6.49 -2.31 3.45
N ARG A 47 -6.39 -3.04 2.34
CA ARG A 47 -6.11 -4.48 2.36
C ARG A 47 -4.75 -4.80 3.00
N LEU A 48 -3.73 -4.01 2.66
CA LEU A 48 -2.38 -4.13 3.23
C LEU A 48 -2.35 -3.85 4.73
N THR A 49 -3.09 -2.83 5.18
CA THR A 49 -3.13 -2.43 6.60
C THR A 49 -4.07 -3.29 7.44
N ARG A 50 -5.16 -3.82 6.87
CA ARG A 50 -6.07 -4.75 7.55
C ARG A 50 -5.44 -6.11 7.88
N GLN A 51 -4.40 -6.52 7.16
CA GLN A 51 -3.62 -7.72 7.51
C GLN A 51 -2.81 -7.56 8.81
N ARG A 52 -2.66 -6.34 9.34
CA ARG A 52 -2.11 -6.11 10.70
C ARG A 52 -3.16 -6.26 11.80
N ARG A 53 -4.17 -7.13 11.65
CA ARG A 53 -4.90 -7.60 12.84
C ARG A 53 -3.88 -8.35 13.69
N ASN A 54 -3.68 -7.83 14.89
CA ASN A 54 -2.77 -8.37 15.87
C ASN A 54 -3.06 -9.86 16.04
N ILE A 55 -2.06 -10.72 15.87
CA ILE A 55 -2.23 -12.16 16.10
C ILE A 55 -2.69 -12.39 17.55
N ALA A 56 -2.34 -11.48 18.47
CA ALA A 56 -2.87 -11.47 19.83
C ALA A 56 -4.38 -11.21 19.92
N ASP A 57 -5.00 -10.40 19.03
CA ASP A 57 -6.47 -10.27 18.97
C ASP A 57 -7.12 -11.54 18.42
N ALA A 58 -6.45 -12.24 17.49
CA ALA A 58 -6.94 -13.50 16.93
C ALA A 58 -6.77 -14.68 17.89
N LEU A 59 -5.81 -14.61 18.82
CA LEU A 59 -5.53 -15.60 19.87
C LEU A 59 -6.15 -15.25 21.22
N ALA A 60 -6.66 -14.03 21.39
CA ALA A 60 -7.41 -13.65 22.58
C ALA A 60 -8.69 -14.48 22.64
N MET A 61 -8.70 -15.52 23.46
CA MET A 61 -9.92 -16.22 23.86
C MET A 61 -10.60 -15.39 24.96
N PRO A 62 -11.73 -14.71 24.69
CA PRO A 62 -12.49 -14.09 25.76
C PRO A 62 -13.16 -15.20 26.58
N GLY A 63 -12.57 -15.58 27.72
CA GLY A 63 -13.23 -16.56 28.60
C GLY A 63 -12.41 -17.28 29.66
N ILE A 64 -11.08 -17.08 29.79
CA ILE A 64 -10.30 -17.84 30.79
C ILE A 64 -9.93 -17.08 32.06
N ALA A 65 -10.39 -15.83 32.22
CA ALA A 65 -10.22 -15.10 33.48
C ALA A 65 -11.33 -15.51 34.48
N GLY A 66 -11.24 -16.73 34.99
CA GLY A 66 -12.22 -17.27 35.93
C GLY A 66 -11.94 -18.71 36.31
N ILE A 67 -10.81 -18.97 36.97
CA ILE A 67 -10.64 -20.09 37.90
C ILE A 67 -9.96 -19.60 39.17
#